data_AF-A0A925RUM4-F1
#
_entry.id   AF-A0A925RUM4-F1
#
_cell.length_a   1.000
_cell.length_b   1.000
_cell.length_c   1.000
_cell.angle_alpha   90.00
_cell.angle_beta   90.00
_cell.angle_gamma   90.00
#
_symmetry.space_group_name_H-M   'P 1'
#
loop_
_entity.id
_entity.type
_entity.pdbx_description
1 polymer ?
#
loop_
_entity_poly.entity_id
_entity_poly.type
_entity_poly.pdbx_seq_one_letter_code
_entity_poly.pdbx_strand_id
1 'polypeptide(L)' 'MQKHSQWQLLTERRFAPFFAAQALAAFNDNLFKNVLVILATYQTAAYTSIAPELLTNIAAGLFILP' A
#
# COMPACT_ATOMS: atom_id res chain seq x y z
N MET A 1 -29.89 25.29 9.25
CA MET A 1 -29.27 24.46 8.18
C MET A 1 -28.27 23.52 8.83
N GLN A 2 -28.56 22.22 8.88
CA GLN A 2 -27.63 21.21 9.40
C GLN A 2 -26.45 21.09 8.42
N LYS A 3 -25.28 21.63 8.78
CA LYS A 3 -24.04 21.44 8.00
C LYS A 3 -23.53 20.03 8.26
N HIS A 4 -24.04 19.05 7.52
CA HIS A 4 -23.43 17.72 7.50
C HIS A 4 -22.04 17.83 6.87
N SER A 5 -21.01 17.54 7.65
CA SER A 5 -19.62 17.46 7.18
C SER A 5 -19.28 16.00 6.92
N GLN A 6 -18.72 15.69 5.75
CA GLN A 6 -18.30 14.33 5.35
C GLN A 6 -17.33 13.70 6.37
N TRP A 7 -16.61 14.54 7.12
CA TRP A 7 -15.65 14.13 8.14
C TRP A 7 -16.27 13.73 9.48
N GLN A 8 -17.58 13.99 9.70
CA GLN A 8 -18.24 13.66 10.97
C GLN A 8 -18.19 12.16 11.30
N LEU A 9 -18.19 11.30 10.27
CA LEU A 9 -18.11 9.86 10.44
C LEU A 9 -16.75 9.42 11.02
N LEU A 10 -15.65 10.08 10.65
CA LEU A 10 -14.32 9.76 11.19
C LEU A 10 -14.21 10.05 12.69
N THR A 11 -14.94 11.05 13.17
CA THR A 11 -14.96 11.44 14.59
C THR A 11 -15.94 10.64 15.45
N GLU A 12 -16.82 9.84 14.82
CA GLU A 12 -17.80 9.03 15.54
C GLU A 12 -17.16 7.72 16.07
N ARG A 13 -17.16 7.56 17.41
CA ARG A 13 -16.57 6.40 18.10
C ARG A 13 -17.13 5.05 17.65
N ARG A 14 -18.37 5.00 17.14
CA ARG A 14 -18.97 3.75 16.64
C ARG A 14 -18.30 3.23 15.37
N PHE A 15 -17.74 4.13 14.54
CA PHE A 15 -17.08 3.79 13.28
C PHE A 15 -15.56 3.61 13.43
N ALA A 16 -15.00 3.98 14.57
CA ALA A 16 -13.58 3.77 14.88
C ALA A 16 -13.09 2.33 14.62
N PRO A 17 -13.77 1.25 15.05
CA PRO A 17 -13.32 -0.12 14.76
C PRO A 17 -13.33 -0.45 13.25
N PHE A 18 -14.29 0.09 12.49
CA PHE A 18 -14.35 -0.08 11.03
C PHE A 18 -13.16 0.60 10.33
N PHE A 19 -12.88 1.87 10.67
CA PHE A 19 -11.75 2.58 10.09
C PHE A 19 -10.41 1.99 10.52
N ALA A 20 -10.28 1.51 11.76
CA ALA A 20 -9.08 0.83 12.22
C ALA A 20 -8.84 -0.46 11.42
N ALA A 21 -9.87 -1.28 11.22
CA ALA A 21 -9.76 -2.49 10.40
C ALA A 21 -9.39 -2.15 8.94
N GLN A 22 -10.01 -1.13 8.34
CA GLN A 22 -9.67 -0.68 6.99
C GLN A 22 -8.25 -0.11 6.88
N ALA A 23 -7.81 0.68 7.87
CA ALA A 23 -6.46 1.23 7.89
C ALA A 23 -5.42 0.12 8.07
N LEU A 24 -5.67 -0.86 8.94
CA LEU A 24 -4.80 -2.03 9.12
C LEU A 24 -4.76 -2.90 7.86
N ALA A 25 -5.91 -3.11 7.20
CA ALA A 25 -5.97 -3.84 5.94
C ALA A 25 -5.16 -3.13 4.85
N ALA A 26 -5.40 -1.84 4.63
CA ALA A 26 -4.65 -1.05 3.66
C ALA A 26 -3.16 -0.96 4.00
N PHE A 27 -2.81 -0.88 5.27
CA PHE A 27 -1.41 -0.90 5.72
C PHE A 27 -0.75 -2.25 5.41
N ASN A 28 -1.40 -3.35 5.77
CA ASN A 28 -0.90 -4.70 5.51
C ASN A 28 -0.73 -4.95 4.01
N ASP A 29 -1.71 -4.58 3.21
CA ASP A 29 -1.67 -4.74 1.75
C ASP A 29 -0.51 -3.96 1.14
N ASN A 30 -0.33 -2.69 1.52
CA ASN A 30 0.78 -1.89 1.01
C ASN A 30 2.15 -2.36 1.51
N LEU A 31 2.24 -2.81 2.77
CA LEU A 31 3.48 -3.35 3.33
C LEU A 31 3.89 -4.64 2.61
N PHE A 32 2.95 -5.59 2.45
CA PHE A 32 3.22 -6.85 1.76
C PHE A 32 3.61 -6.62 0.30
N LYS A 33 2.89 -5.76 -0.42
CA LYS A 33 3.24 -5.37 -1.79
C LYS A 33 4.66 -4.81 -1.87
N ASN A 34 4.99 -3.81 -1.05
CA ASN A 34 6.31 -3.16 -1.07
C ASN A 34 7.45 -4.12 -0.66
N VAL A 35 7.23 -4.98 0.33
CA VAL A 35 8.23 -5.99 0.73
C VAL A 35 8.44 -7.01 -0.38
N LEU A 36 7.38 -7.44 -1.06
CA LEU A 36 7.49 -8.37 -2.20
C LEU A 36 8.24 -7.72 -3.37
N VAL A 37 7.97 -6.44 -3.67
CA VAL A 37 8.73 -5.64 -4.65
C VAL A 37 10.21 -5.62 -4.31
N ILE A 38 10.55 -5.29 -3.06
CA ILE A 38 11.94 -5.20 -2.61
C ILE A 38 12.61 -6.57 -2.69
N LEU A 39 11.95 -7.64 -2.20
CA LEU A 39 12.47 -9.00 -2.24
C LEU A 39 12.69 -9.49 -3.67
N ALA A 40 11.71 -9.27 -4.55
CA ALA A 40 11.81 -9.61 -5.97
C ALA A 40 12.96 -8.85 -6.64
N THR A 41 13.05 -7.53 -6.41
CA THR A 41 14.13 -6.68 -6.92
C THR A 41 15.50 -7.15 -6.42
N TYR A 42 15.63 -7.48 -5.14
CA TYR A 42 16.89 -7.91 -4.53
C TYR A 42 17.32 -9.30 -5.04
N GLN A 43 16.38 -10.25 -5.16
CA GLN A 43 16.64 -11.57 -5.73
C GLN A 43 17.01 -11.45 -7.22
N THR A 44 16.28 -10.66 -8.01
CA THR A 44 16.62 -10.49 -9.43
C THR A 44 17.95 -9.75 -9.64
N ALA A 45 18.29 -8.78 -8.77
CA ALA A 45 19.62 -8.15 -8.79
C ALA A 45 20.75 -9.15 -8.43
N ALA A 46 20.48 -10.18 -7.63
CA ALA A 46 21.45 -11.24 -7.33
C ALA A 46 21.65 -12.24 -8.48
N TYR A 47 20.67 -12.41 -9.38
CA TYR A 47 20.71 -13.35 -10.49
C TYR A 47 20.84 -12.69 -11.88
N THR A 48 20.91 -11.36 -11.96
CA THR A 48 20.94 -10.65 -13.25
C THR A 48 21.72 -9.33 -13.14
N SER A 49 22.49 -8.97 -14.16
CA SER A 49 23.24 -7.69 -14.24
C SER A 49 22.36 -6.47 -14.58
N ILE A 50 21.06 -6.53 -14.23
CA ILE A 50 20.09 -5.46 -14.47
C ILE A 50 20.24 -4.41 -13.37
N ALA A 51 20.24 -3.13 -13.75
CA ALA A 51 20.34 -2.02 -12.81
C ALA A 51 19.19 -2.07 -11.77
N PRO A 52 19.47 -1.99 -10.46
CA PRO A 52 18.47 -2.05 -9.38
C PRO A 52 17.32 -1.03 -9.51
N GLU A 53 17.61 0.12 -10.11
CA GLU A 53 16.65 1.19 -10.42
C GLU A 53 15.56 0.73 -11.39
N LEU A 54 15.94 -0.08 -12.39
CA LEU A 54 15.04 -0.57 -13.41
C LEU A 54 14.10 -1.65 -12.85
N LEU A 55 14.61 -2.48 -11.94
CA LEU A 55 13.81 -3.45 -11.19
C LEU A 55 12.79 -2.79 -10.25
N THR A 56 13.20 -1.71 -9.56
CA THR A 56 12.31 -0.95 -8.68
C THR A 56 11.15 -0.33 -9.47
N ASN A 57 11.41 0.22 -10.66
CA ASN A 57 10.39 0.78 -11.54
C ASN A 57 9.44 -0.29 -12.13
N ILE A 58 9.97 -1.45 -12.54
CA ILE A 58 9.13 -2.56 -13.03
C ILE A 58 8.21 -3.06 -11.92
N ALA A 59 8.75 -3.27 -10.73
CA ALA A 59 7.99 -3.77 -9.60
C ALA A 59 6.92 -2.76 -9.15
N ALA A 60 7.23 -1.46 -9.13
CA ALA A 60 6.23 -0.42 -8.92
C ALA A 60 5.11 -0.44 -9.98
N GLY A 61 5.46 -0.63 -11.27
CA GLY A 61 4.50 -0.74 -12.36
C GLY A 61 3.60 -1.98 -12.27
N LEU A 62 4.16 -3.13 -11.89
CA LEU A 62 3.43 -4.39 -11.76
C LEU A 62 2.44 -4.38 -10.59
N PHE A 63 2.72 -3.61 -9.54
CA PHE A 63 1.85 -3.47 -8.37
C PHE A 63 0.81 -2.34 -8.46
N ILE A 64 0.97 -1.42 -9.42
CA ILE A 64 0.01 -0.36 -9.78
C ILE A 64 -0.99 -0.81 -10.85
N LEU A 65 -0.65 -1.82 -11.67
CA LEU A 65 -1.59 -2.41 -12.62
C LEU A 65 -2.78 -3.06 -11.86
N PRO A 66 -4.01 -2.88 -12.37
CA PRO A 66 -5.23 -3.37 -11.72
C PRO A 66 -5.32 -4.89 -11.69
#